data_AF-A0A220W8Z3-F1
#
_entry.id   AF-A0A220W8Z3-F1
#
_cell.length_a   1.000
_cell.length_b   1.000
_cell.length_c   1.000
_cell.angle_alpha   90.00
_cell.angle_beta   90.00
_cell.angle_gamma   90.00
#
_symmetry.space_group_name_H-M   'P 1'
#
loop_
_entity.id
_entity.type
_entity.pdbx_description
1 polymer ?
#
loop_
_entity_poly.entity_id
_entity_poly.type
_entity_poly.pdbx_seq_one_letter_code
_entity_poly.pdbx_strand_id
1 'polypeptide(L)'
;MRISLSRSRWLLAAALAATLSHGVAAPAQAQIPGLLPSIEDVVPGAPLPIDGIWRIREIGALILIQEGHASAIDGWTHALVFQIMPDQVVIRNLTETGDGRFVGDDLPLMSQVTLTPASDGTLRARTKGLVPASYTLEPVSPAIGNPGDDDPIGPVPPIDDPWDGVPDDPPPPDDWVSPW
;
A
#
# COMPACT_ATOMS: atom_id res chain seq x y z
N MET A 1 82.89 -2.44 30.99
CA MET A 1 82.68 -2.96 32.35
C MET A 1 81.18 -3.17 32.57
N ARG A 2 80.80 -4.45 32.68
CA ARG A 2 79.61 -5.05 33.32
C ARG A 2 78.20 -4.50 33.01
N ILE A 3 77.54 -5.25 32.11
CA ILE A 3 76.10 -5.48 32.03
C ILE A 3 75.58 -6.01 33.37
N SER A 4 74.46 -5.49 33.87
CA SER A 4 73.66 -6.10 34.95
C SER A 4 72.18 -6.10 34.57
N LEU A 5 71.67 -7.30 34.29
CA LEU A 5 70.26 -7.63 34.18
C LEU A 5 69.58 -7.43 35.55
N SER A 6 68.39 -6.84 35.56
CA SER A 6 67.39 -7.14 36.59
C SER A 6 66.19 -7.78 35.91
N ARG A 7 66.01 -9.07 36.21
CA ARG A 7 64.82 -9.85 35.91
C ARG A 7 63.81 -9.57 37.00
N SER A 8 62.58 -9.18 36.65
CA SER A 8 61.44 -9.51 37.51
C SER A 8 60.18 -9.70 36.69
N ARG A 9 59.68 -10.93 36.77
CA ARG A 9 58.48 -11.47 36.11
C ARG A 9 57.26 -11.04 36.93
N TRP A 10 56.23 -10.48 36.30
CA TRP A 10 54.87 -10.51 36.84
C TRP A 10 53.86 -10.80 35.72
N LEU A 11 53.32 -12.02 35.82
CA LEU A 11 51.96 -12.51 35.59
C LEU A 11 51.15 -12.09 34.36
N LEU A 12 50.64 -13.12 33.69
CA LEU A 12 49.52 -13.12 32.75
C LEU A 12 48.30 -12.35 33.31
N ALA A 13 47.65 -11.61 32.43
CA ALA A 13 46.19 -11.52 32.40
C ALA A 13 45.73 -11.50 30.94
N ALA A 14 45.20 -12.63 30.48
CA ALA A 14 44.40 -12.69 29.27
C ALA A 14 43.05 -12.03 29.58
N ALA A 15 42.74 -10.93 28.91
CA ALA A 15 41.40 -10.37 28.87
C ALA A 15 40.92 -10.37 27.42
N LEU A 16 40.25 -11.45 27.06
CA LEU A 16 39.46 -11.57 25.85
C LEU A 16 38.24 -10.64 26.00
N ALA A 17 38.35 -9.39 25.57
CA ALA A 17 37.21 -8.49 25.48
C ALA A 17 36.62 -8.58 24.06
N ALA A 18 35.80 -9.60 23.84
CA ALA A 18 34.82 -9.59 22.76
C ALA A 18 33.65 -8.71 23.21
N THR A 19 33.59 -7.47 22.73
CA THR A 19 32.42 -6.61 22.94
C THR A 19 32.04 -5.84 21.68
N LEU A 20 31.00 -6.40 21.05
CA LEU A 20 29.85 -5.70 20.46
C LEU A 20 30.13 -4.84 19.22
N SER A 21 29.98 -5.47 18.06
CA SER A 21 29.49 -4.84 16.84
C SER A 21 28.18 -4.11 17.14
N HIS A 22 28.26 -2.85 17.55
CA HIS A 22 27.12 -1.95 17.57
C HIS A 22 26.83 -1.61 16.12
N GLY A 23 25.95 -2.41 15.51
CA GLY A 23 25.22 -1.96 14.33
C GLY A 23 24.51 -0.68 14.73
N VAL A 24 25.05 0.46 14.30
CA VAL A 24 24.32 1.72 14.38
C VAL A 24 23.17 1.53 13.40
N ALA A 25 22.00 1.14 13.92
CA ALA A 25 20.77 1.32 13.17
C ALA A 25 20.73 2.81 12.85
N ALA A 26 20.92 3.16 11.57
CA ALA A 26 20.70 4.51 11.13
C ALA A 26 19.31 4.92 11.64
N PRO A 27 19.14 6.13 12.19
CA PRO A 27 17.82 6.57 12.60
C PRO A 27 16.92 6.42 11.38
N ALA A 28 15.88 5.59 11.50
CA ALA A 28 14.78 5.63 10.55
C ALA A 28 14.33 7.09 10.55
N GLN A 29 14.62 7.80 9.46
CA GLN A 29 14.20 9.19 9.31
C GLN A 29 12.69 9.15 9.52
N ALA A 30 12.21 9.77 10.60
CA ALA A 30 10.80 9.81 10.90
C ALA A 30 10.11 10.47 9.70
N GLN A 31 9.44 9.65 8.89
CA GLN A 31 8.72 10.13 7.72
C GLN A 31 7.60 11.05 8.22
N ILE A 32 7.52 12.24 7.65
CA ILE A 32 6.50 13.20 8.04
C ILE A 32 5.20 12.76 7.35
N PRO A 33 4.07 12.61 8.08
CA PRO A 33 2.79 12.35 7.44
C PRO A 33 2.51 13.41 6.36
N GLY A 34 2.08 12.98 5.18
CA GLY A 34 1.58 13.89 4.16
C GLY A 34 0.39 14.67 4.73
N LEU A 35 0.41 15.99 4.63
CA LEU A 35 -0.71 16.87 4.99
C LEU A 35 -1.80 16.80 3.90
N LEU A 36 -2.28 15.59 3.63
CA LEU A 36 -3.32 15.31 2.66
C LEU A 36 -4.65 15.15 3.42
N PRO A 37 -5.76 15.68 2.89
CA PRO A 37 -7.08 15.49 3.50
C PRO A 37 -7.50 14.02 3.38
N SER A 38 -8.29 13.55 4.35
CA SER A 38 -8.99 12.27 4.23
C SER A 38 -10.14 12.37 3.23
N ILE A 39 -10.55 11.27 2.61
CA ILE A 39 -11.66 11.26 1.65
C ILE A 39 -12.99 11.72 2.29
N GLU A 40 -13.20 11.44 3.58
CA GLU A 40 -14.37 11.89 4.34
C GLU A 40 -14.46 13.42 4.51
N ASP A 41 -13.34 14.13 4.40
CA ASP A 41 -13.26 15.58 4.55
C ASP A 41 -13.46 16.33 3.23
N VAL A 42 -13.59 15.61 2.11
CA VAL A 42 -13.70 16.20 0.78
C VAL A 42 -15.12 16.03 0.26
N VAL A 43 -15.70 17.13 -0.22
CA VAL A 43 -17.04 17.12 -0.83
C VAL A 43 -17.01 16.28 -2.12
N PRO A 44 -17.87 15.27 -2.26
CA PRO A 44 -17.96 14.48 -3.49
C PRO A 44 -18.24 15.34 -4.73
N GLY A 45 -17.57 15.01 -5.82
CA GLY A 45 -17.83 15.55 -7.15
C GLY A 45 -18.82 14.70 -7.95
N ALA A 46 -18.85 14.89 -9.27
CA ALA A 46 -19.66 14.07 -10.16
C ALA A 46 -18.96 12.73 -10.45
N PRO A 47 -19.71 11.62 -10.62
CA PRO A 47 -19.15 10.37 -11.12
C PRO A 47 -18.46 10.55 -12.48
N LEU A 48 -17.36 9.84 -12.70
CA LEU A 48 -16.58 9.92 -13.93
C LEU A 48 -16.50 8.56 -14.63
N PRO A 49 -16.33 8.52 -15.97
CA PRO A 49 -16.09 7.28 -16.71
C PRO A 49 -14.83 6.51 -16.28
N ILE A 50 -13.92 7.15 -15.52
CA ILE A 50 -12.68 6.58 -15.01
C ILE A 50 -12.78 6.14 -13.54
N ASP A 51 -13.97 6.19 -12.94
CA ASP A 51 -14.19 5.68 -11.58
C ASP A 51 -13.84 4.18 -11.53
N GLY A 52 -13.13 3.78 -10.47
CA GLY A 52 -12.62 2.42 -10.29
C GLY A 52 -11.29 2.37 -9.55
N ILE A 53 -10.78 1.16 -9.37
CA ILE A 53 -9.49 0.92 -8.71
C ILE A 53 -8.38 0.94 -9.75
N TRP A 54 -7.30 1.66 -9.45
CA TRP A 54 -6.16 1.83 -10.33
C TRP A 54 -4.85 1.55 -9.61
N ARG A 55 -3.90 0.91 -10.30
CA ARG A 55 -2.52 0.77 -9.84
C ARG A 55 -1.66 1.85 -10.48
N ILE A 56 -0.93 2.60 -9.67
CA ILE A 56 0.17 3.45 -10.12
C ILE A 56 1.35 2.54 -10.46
N ARG A 57 1.53 2.23 -11.75
CA ARG A 57 2.50 1.21 -12.22
C ARG A 57 3.89 1.42 -11.66
N GLU A 58 4.38 2.65 -11.66
CA GLU A 58 5.77 2.98 -11.36
C GLU A 58 6.15 2.75 -9.89
N ILE A 59 5.17 2.70 -8.98
CA ILE A 59 5.40 2.48 -7.54
C ILE A 59 4.57 1.32 -6.97
N GLY A 60 3.71 0.68 -7.77
CA GLY A 60 2.85 -0.42 -7.35
C GLY A 60 1.69 -0.06 -6.42
N ALA A 61 1.53 1.22 -6.06
CA ALA A 61 0.50 1.69 -5.15
C ALA A 61 -0.90 1.64 -5.78
N LEU A 62 -1.92 1.44 -4.94
CA LEU A 62 -3.32 1.38 -5.34
C LEU A 62 -4.08 2.64 -4.93
N ILE A 63 -4.91 3.14 -5.85
CA ILE A 63 -5.82 4.26 -5.61
C ILE A 63 -7.24 3.88 -6.05
N LEU A 64 -8.23 4.45 -5.37
CA LEU A 64 -9.63 4.42 -5.79
C LEU A 64 -9.96 5.78 -6.40
N ILE A 65 -10.35 5.80 -7.68
CA ILE A 65 -10.97 6.97 -8.30
C ILE A 65 -12.48 6.86 -8.13
N GLN A 66 -13.09 7.85 -7.52
CA GLN A 66 -14.53 7.91 -7.30
C GLN A 66 -14.98 9.36 -7.15
N GLU A 67 -16.10 9.72 -7.81
CA GLU A 67 -16.79 11.00 -7.60
C GLU A 67 -15.86 12.21 -7.69
N GLY A 68 -14.98 12.22 -8.69
CA GLY A 68 -14.06 13.33 -8.93
C GLY A 68 -12.83 13.39 -8.01
N HIS A 69 -12.53 12.34 -7.24
CA HIS A 69 -11.34 12.28 -6.40
C HIS A 69 -10.61 10.95 -6.56
N ALA A 70 -9.32 10.93 -6.24
CA ALA A 70 -8.52 9.72 -6.11
C ALA A 70 -7.97 9.62 -4.69
N SER A 71 -8.32 8.57 -3.95
CA SER A 71 -7.80 8.29 -2.61
C SER A 71 -6.86 7.09 -2.62
N ALA A 72 -5.93 7.08 -1.67
CA ALA A 72 -5.06 5.96 -1.39
C ALA A 72 -5.85 4.77 -0.83
N ILE A 73 -5.70 3.57 -1.41
CA ILE A 73 -6.25 2.34 -0.81
C ILE A 73 -5.32 1.84 0.30
N ASP A 74 -4.03 1.75 -0.01
CA ASP A 74 -2.98 1.39 0.93
C ASP A 74 -2.06 2.58 1.18
N GLY A 75 -1.32 2.56 2.29
CA GLY A 75 -0.30 3.57 2.56
C GLY A 75 1.01 3.31 1.81
N TRP A 76 1.71 4.37 1.37
CA TRP A 76 3.05 4.27 0.80
C TRP A 76 3.92 5.49 1.09
N THR A 77 5.23 5.32 1.02
CA THR A 77 6.18 6.43 1.10
C THR A 77 6.34 7.10 -0.26
N HIS A 78 5.99 8.39 -0.36
CA HIS A 78 6.20 9.19 -1.56
C HIS A 78 7.55 9.91 -1.49
N ALA A 79 8.34 9.78 -2.57
CA ALA A 79 9.64 10.43 -2.76
C ALA A 79 10.63 10.31 -1.57
N LEU A 80 10.54 9.21 -0.79
CA LEU A 80 11.33 8.94 0.42
C LEU A 80 11.12 9.92 1.60
N VAL A 81 10.28 10.94 1.46
CA VAL A 81 10.18 12.04 2.43
C VAL A 81 8.88 11.99 3.24
N PHE A 82 7.75 11.73 2.60
CA PHE A 82 6.45 11.76 3.26
C PHE A 82 5.68 10.47 3.09
N GLN A 83 4.89 10.15 4.11
CA GLN A 83 4.04 8.98 4.13
C GLN A 83 2.62 9.37 3.70
N ILE A 84 2.11 8.71 2.68
CA ILE A 84 0.70 8.73 2.31
C ILE A 84 0.02 7.61 3.10
N MET A 85 -1.07 7.95 3.78
CA MET A 85 -1.87 7.03 4.59
C MET A 85 -3.07 6.53 3.79
N PRO A 86 -3.65 5.36 4.16
CA PRO A 86 -4.93 4.93 3.62
C PRO A 86 -5.99 6.03 3.71
N ASP A 87 -6.91 6.04 2.74
CA ASP A 87 -8.03 6.98 2.61
C ASP A 87 -7.65 8.45 2.40
N GLN A 88 -6.35 8.79 2.34
CA GLN A 88 -5.92 10.14 1.99
C GLN A 88 -6.12 10.42 0.51
N VAL A 89 -6.64 11.61 0.21
CA VAL A 89 -6.84 12.08 -1.16
C VAL A 89 -5.51 12.48 -1.76
N VAL A 90 -5.16 11.87 -2.88
CA VAL A 90 -3.94 12.14 -3.64
C VAL A 90 -4.20 12.94 -4.91
N ILE A 91 -5.39 12.84 -5.50
CA ILE A 91 -5.85 13.72 -6.57
C ILE A 91 -7.26 14.19 -6.23
N ARG A 92 -7.55 15.49 -6.37
CA ARG A 92 -8.90 16.03 -6.16
C ARG A 92 -9.39 16.83 -7.35
N ASN A 93 -10.68 17.12 -7.37
CA ASN A 93 -11.34 17.96 -8.38
C ASN A 93 -11.13 17.43 -9.81
N LEU A 94 -11.09 16.10 -9.97
CA LEU A 94 -11.06 15.47 -11.28
C LEU A 94 -12.32 15.84 -12.06
N THR A 95 -12.11 16.32 -13.29
CA THR A 95 -13.17 16.68 -14.22
C THR A 95 -12.80 16.21 -15.62
N GLU A 96 -13.78 15.73 -16.38
CA GLU A 96 -13.61 15.41 -17.79
C GLU A 96 -13.55 16.69 -18.64
N THR A 97 -12.58 16.75 -19.55
CA THR A 97 -12.45 17.79 -20.55
C THR A 97 -13.13 17.38 -21.86
N GLY A 98 -13.49 18.35 -22.71
CA GLY A 98 -14.23 18.08 -23.95
C GLY A 98 -13.52 17.20 -24.99
N ASP A 99 -12.25 16.85 -24.77
CA ASP A 99 -11.45 15.94 -25.60
C ASP A 99 -11.27 14.54 -24.97
N GLY A 100 -12.06 14.19 -23.95
CA GLY A 100 -12.04 12.88 -23.29
C GLY A 100 -10.83 12.66 -22.38
N ARG A 101 -10.11 13.73 -22.03
CA ARG A 101 -9.07 13.71 -20.98
C ARG A 101 -9.69 14.11 -19.65
N PHE A 102 -8.91 13.97 -18.58
CA PHE A 102 -9.32 14.39 -17.26
C PHE A 102 -8.26 15.30 -16.66
N VAL A 103 -8.68 16.32 -15.93
CA VAL A 103 -7.79 17.24 -15.22
C VAL A 103 -8.17 17.31 -13.75
N GLY A 104 -7.17 17.42 -12.87
CA GLY A 104 -7.37 17.54 -11.43
C GLY A 104 -6.11 18.05 -10.72
N ASP A 105 -6.18 18.19 -9.41
CA ASP A 105 -5.07 18.64 -8.57
C ASP A 105 -4.38 17.43 -7.92
N ASP A 106 -3.15 17.12 -8.34
CA ASP A 106 -2.26 16.15 -7.70
C ASP A 106 -1.63 16.80 -6.46
N LEU A 107 -2.09 16.36 -5.28
CA LEU A 107 -1.73 16.97 -4.00
C LEU A 107 -0.30 16.62 -3.55
N PRO A 108 0.17 15.35 -3.65
CA PRO A 108 1.56 14.99 -3.40
C PRO A 108 2.56 15.81 -4.22
N LEU A 109 2.26 16.08 -5.49
CA LEU A 109 3.12 16.84 -6.40
C LEU A 109 2.82 18.34 -6.42
N MET A 110 1.81 18.79 -5.66
CA MET A 110 1.34 20.17 -5.63
C MET A 110 1.17 20.78 -7.03
N SER A 111 0.54 20.02 -7.93
CA SER A 111 0.47 20.36 -9.35
C SER A 111 -0.85 19.93 -9.98
N GLN A 112 -1.22 20.54 -11.10
CA GLN A 112 -2.30 20.01 -11.92
C GLN A 112 -1.81 18.78 -12.68
N VAL A 113 -2.62 17.72 -12.64
CA VAL A 113 -2.43 16.50 -13.43
C VAL A 113 -3.40 16.46 -14.60
N THR A 114 -2.93 15.98 -15.74
CA THR A 114 -3.78 15.57 -16.87
C THR A 114 -3.70 14.06 -17.02
N LEU A 115 -4.84 13.38 -16.94
CA LEU A 115 -5.00 11.96 -17.22
C LEU A 115 -5.51 11.80 -18.65
N THR A 116 -4.76 11.07 -19.47
CA THR A 116 -5.13 10.79 -20.87
C THR A 116 -5.40 9.30 -21.03
N PRO A 117 -6.61 8.90 -21.43
CA PRO A 117 -6.89 7.51 -21.80
C PRO A 117 -5.97 7.04 -22.93
N ALA A 118 -5.44 5.84 -22.78
CA ALA A 118 -4.68 5.15 -23.81
C ALA A 118 -5.50 3.98 -24.38
N SER A 119 -5.16 3.54 -25.59
CA SER A 119 -5.86 2.46 -26.30
C SER A 119 -5.74 1.09 -25.63
N ASP A 120 -4.81 0.94 -24.69
CA ASP A 120 -4.59 -0.27 -23.88
C ASP A 120 -5.44 -0.29 -22.60
N GLY A 121 -6.35 0.68 -22.42
CA GLY A 121 -7.19 0.82 -21.24
C GLY A 121 -6.49 1.47 -20.03
N THR A 122 -5.24 1.89 -20.16
CA THR A 122 -4.52 2.62 -19.11
C THR A 122 -4.83 4.11 -19.15
N LEU A 123 -4.56 4.82 -18.04
CA LEU A 123 -4.49 6.28 -18.03
C LEU A 123 -3.03 6.73 -17.94
N ARG A 124 -2.63 7.65 -18.81
CA ARG A 124 -1.32 8.29 -18.75
C ARG A 124 -1.46 9.61 -18.02
N ALA A 125 -0.85 9.71 -16.84
CA ALA A 125 -0.84 10.92 -16.05
C ALA A 125 0.39 11.76 -16.37
N ARG A 126 0.21 13.09 -16.49
CA ARG A 126 1.30 14.05 -16.62
C ARG A 126 1.04 15.27 -15.75
N THR A 127 2.05 15.68 -14.99
CA THR A 127 2.05 16.95 -14.26
C THR A 127 3.03 17.93 -14.90
N LYS A 128 2.72 19.22 -14.84
CA LYS A 128 3.56 20.30 -15.38
C LYS A 128 4.16 21.20 -14.29
N GLY A 129 4.16 20.72 -13.04
CA GLY A 129 4.61 21.47 -11.87
C GLY A 129 6.12 21.71 -11.85
N LEU A 130 6.59 22.20 -10.70
CA LEU A 130 8.02 22.48 -10.46
C LEU A 130 8.90 21.26 -10.71
N VAL A 131 8.37 20.07 -10.42
CA VAL A 131 8.96 18.78 -10.79
C VAL A 131 7.95 18.06 -11.69
N PRO A 132 8.15 18.09 -13.02
CA PRO A 132 7.30 17.34 -13.93
C PRO A 132 7.37 15.85 -13.65
N ALA A 133 6.22 15.19 -13.56
CA ALA A 133 6.14 13.75 -13.40
C ALA A 133 5.28 13.14 -14.51
N SER A 134 5.55 11.87 -14.80
CA SER A 134 4.71 11.06 -15.67
C SER A 134 4.63 9.65 -15.10
N TYR A 135 3.41 9.15 -14.99
CA TYR A 135 3.14 7.82 -14.46
C TYR A 135 1.93 7.22 -15.17
N THR A 136 1.75 5.91 -15.01
CA THR A 136 0.65 5.19 -15.64
C THR A 136 -0.26 4.59 -14.59
N LEU A 137 -1.56 4.75 -14.80
CA LEU A 137 -2.59 4.06 -14.05
C LEU A 137 -3.03 2.84 -14.85
N GLU A 138 -2.83 1.66 -14.28
CA GLU A 138 -3.35 0.41 -14.80
C GLU A 138 -4.69 0.11 -14.13
N PRO A 139 -5.74 -0.22 -14.89
CA PRO A 139 -7.00 -0.60 -14.29
C PRO A 139 -6.79 -1.89 -13.52
N VAL A 140 -7.16 -1.91 -12.25
CA VAL A 140 -7.30 -3.16 -11.50
C VAL A 140 -8.70 -3.63 -11.80
N SER A 141 -8.82 -4.64 -12.66
CA SER A 141 -10.09 -5.32 -12.83
C SER A 141 -10.56 -5.75 -11.44
N PRO A 142 -11.82 -5.48 -11.05
CA PRO A 142 -12.39 -6.28 -9.97
C PRO A 142 -12.16 -7.72 -10.41
N ALA A 143 -11.63 -8.55 -9.51
CA ALA A 143 -11.68 -9.97 -9.72
C ALA A 143 -13.17 -10.31 -9.82
N ILE A 144 -13.71 -10.25 -11.04
CA ILE A 144 -14.88 -11.03 -11.38
C ILE A 144 -14.29 -12.42 -11.29
N GLY A 145 -14.40 -13.03 -10.11
CA GLY A 145 -14.43 -14.47 -10.03
C GLY A 145 -15.49 -14.85 -11.05
N ASN A 146 -15.02 -15.33 -12.19
CA ASN A 146 -15.88 -16.03 -13.12
C ASN A 146 -16.60 -17.06 -12.24
N PRO A 147 -17.94 -17.16 -12.26
CA PRO A 147 -18.62 -18.25 -11.60
C PRO A 147 -18.17 -19.55 -12.31
N GLY A 148 -17.07 -20.15 -11.84
CA GLY A 148 -16.38 -21.26 -12.51
C GLY A 148 -14.84 -21.17 -12.56
N ASP A 149 -14.21 -20.04 -12.22
CA ASP A 149 -12.75 -19.97 -12.11
C ASP A 149 -12.33 -20.34 -10.69
N ASP A 150 -12.45 -21.63 -10.36
CA ASP A 150 -11.78 -22.26 -9.23
C ASP A 150 -10.28 -22.44 -9.55
N ASP A 151 -9.56 -21.34 -9.78
CA ASP A 151 -8.09 -21.41 -9.71
C ASP A 151 -7.66 -21.25 -8.25
N PRO A 152 -6.77 -22.12 -7.75
CA PRO A 152 -6.52 -22.28 -6.34
C PRO A 152 -5.88 -21.01 -5.77
N ILE A 153 -6.55 -20.41 -4.79
CA ILE A 153 -5.86 -19.66 -3.74
C ILE A 153 -4.75 -20.59 -3.24
N GLY A 154 -3.49 -20.23 -3.52
CA GLY A 154 -2.34 -20.94 -2.98
C GLY A 154 -2.55 -21.17 -1.48
N PRO A 155 -2.08 -22.31 -0.93
CA PRO A 155 -2.61 -22.88 0.31
C PRO A 155 -2.80 -21.81 1.37
N VAL A 156 -4.07 -21.50 1.64
CA VAL A 156 -4.47 -20.79 2.85
C VAL A 156 -3.84 -21.61 3.99
N PRO A 157 -2.98 -21.03 4.84
CA PRO A 157 -2.53 -21.74 6.03
C PRO A 157 -3.80 -22.20 6.75
N PRO A 158 -3.89 -23.47 7.20
CA PRO A 158 -5.11 -23.96 7.83
C PRO A 158 -5.50 -22.98 8.94
N ILE A 159 -6.67 -22.38 8.77
CA ILE A 159 -7.35 -21.74 9.88
C ILE A 159 -7.73 -22.93 10.75
N ASP A 160 -7.04 -23.08 11.89
CA ASP A 160 -7.51 -23.96 12.96
C ASP A 160 -8.86 -23.39 13.42
N ASP A 161 -9.95 -23.83 12.79
CA ASP A 161 -11.30 -23.40 13.13
C ASP A 161 -11.61 -23.99 14.52
N PRO A 162 -11.79 -23.16 15.57
CA PRO A 162 -11.99 -23.67 16.92
C PRO A 162 -13.38 -24.31 17.14
N TRP A 163 -14.15 -24.51 16.07
CA TRP A 163 -15.55 -24.98 16.12
C TRP A 163 -15.83 -26.31 15.41
N ASP A 164 -14.81 -27.03 14.93
CA ASP A 164 -14.91 -28.37 14.30
C ASP A 164 -15.21 -29.53 15.29
N GLY A 165 -16.14 -29.31 16.23
CA GLY A 165 -16.47 -30.28 17.27
C GLY A 165 -17.91 -30.29 17.74
N VAL A 166 -18.80 -29.51 17.13
CA VAL A 166 -20.25 -29.64 17.39
C VAL A 166 -20.78 -30.71 16.42
N PRO A 167 -21.27 -31.87 16.89
CA PRO A 167 -21.95 -32.82 16.03
C PRO A 167 -23.15 -32.13 15.38
N ASP A 168 -23.34 -32.33 14.07
CA ASP A 168 -24.56 -31.96 13.39
C ASP A 168 -25.76 -32.53 14.17
N ASP A 169 -26.71 -31.68 14.56
CA ASP A 169 -27.97 -32.13 15.13
C ASP A 169 -28.59 -33.17 14.18
N PRO A 170 -29.08 -34.32 14.69
CA PRO A 170 -29.73 -35.30 13.84
C PRO A 170 -30.94 -34.66 13.16
N PRO A 171 -31.25 -35.04 11.90
CA PRO A 171 -32.41 -34.51 11.21
C PRO A 171 -33.67 -34.73 12.08
N PRO A 172 -34.63 -33.78 12.07
CA PRO A 172 -35.87 -33.95 12.81
C PRO A 172 -36.58 -35.23 12.34
N PRO A 173 -37.20 -35.99 13.25
CA PRO A 173 -37.88 -37.22 12.87
C PRO A 173 -39.01 -36.94 11.88
N ASP A 174 -39.28 -37.92 11.01
CA ASP A 174 -40.24 -37.85 9.89
C ASP A 174 -41.71 -37.57 10.34
N ASP A 175 -41.98 -37.47 11.64
CA ASP A 175 -43.29 -37.14 12.21
C ASP A 175 -43.55 -35.63 12.36
N TRP A 176 -42.59 -34.77 11.98
CA TRP A 176 -42.74 -33.30 11.99
C TRP A 176 -43.34 -32.71 10.70
N VAL A 177 -43.71 -33.54 9.71
CA VAL A 177 -44.51 -33.08 8.57
C VAL A 177 -45.97 -32.98 9.01
N SER A 178 -46.39 -31.78 9.44
CA SER A 178 -47.81 -31.50 9.66
C SER A 178 -48.58 -31.66 8.34
N PRO A 179 -49.64 -32.47 8.28
CA PRO A 179 -50.41 -32.62 7.07
C PRO A 179 -51.52 -31.57 7.03
N TRP A 180 -51.22 -30.31 6.70
CA TRP A 180 -52.18 -29.34 6.16
C TRP A 180 -51.47 -28.28 5.32
#